data_AF-A0AB35NCI6-F1
#
_entry.id   AF-A0AB35NCI6-F1
#
_cell.length_a   1.000
_cell.length_b   1.000
_cell.length_c   1.000
_cell.angle_alpha   90.00
_cell.angle_beta   90.00
_cell.angle_gamma   90.00
#
_symmetry.space_group_name_H-M   'P 1'
#
loop_
_entity.id
_entity.type
_entity.pdbx_description
1 polymer ?
#
loop_
_entity_poly.entity_id
_entity_poly.type
_entity_poly.pdbx_seq_one_letter_code
_entity_poly.pdbx_strand_id
1 'polypeptide(L)'
;MRSWIVTLGLLLSVSAGQLAAAPAFQQIPLPNDAQEMARLETKMPAVLHYFSQQTQQDLLLFYITALGEPNQQKTLATQKQLYFFREQQQIRVVIAERNGWREVSVMVQGR
;
A
#
# COMPACT_ATOMS: atom_id res chain seq x y z
N MET A 1 -21.01 11.41 -66.87
CA MET A 1 -21.66 11.55 -65.54
C MET A 1 -21.47 10.26 -64.75
N ARG A 2 -20.55 10.23 -63.78
CA ARG A 2 -20.66 9.29 -62.64
C ARG A 2 -19.75 9.78 -61.50
N SER A 3 -20.40 10.09 -60.39
CA SER A 3 -19.84 10.78 -59.23
C SER A 3 -18.75 9.97 -58.52
N TRP A 4 -17.80 10.74 -57.98
CA TRP A 4 -16.77 10.31 -57.04
C TRP A 4 -17.41 10.04 -55.67
N ILE A 5 -17.05 8.94 -55.02
CA ILE A 5 -17.29 8.77 -53.58
C ILE A 5 -15.92 8.88 -52.91
N VAL A 6 -15.68 10.04 -52.27
CA VAL A 6 -14.58 10.23 -51.33
C VAL A 6 -15.09 9.74 -49.98
N THR A 7 -14.62 8.60 -49.51
CA THR A 7 -14.92 8.11 -48.16
C THR A 7 -13.88 8.69 -47.20
N LEU A 8 -14.31 9.67 -46.41
CA LEU A 8 -13.54 10.28 -45.35
C LEU A 8 -13.48 9.30 -44.15
N GLY A 9 -12.37 8.60 -43.99
CA GLY A 9 -12.14 7.70 -42.86
C GLY A 9 -11.84 8.49 -41.58
N LEU A 10 -12.81 8.58 -40.68
CA LEU A 10 -12.64 9.13 -39.33
C LEU A 10 -11.84 8.14 -38.47
N LEU A 11 -10.54 8.39 -38.29
CA LEU A 11 -9.69 7.67 -37.34
C LEU A 11 -10.06 8.08 -35.91
N LEU A 12 -10.91 7.29 -35.26
CA LEU A 12 -11.13 7.33 -33.82
C LEU A 12 -9.89 6.76 -33.12
N SER A 13 -8.97 7.64 -32.71
CA SER A 13 -7.91 7.29 -31.77
C SER A 13 -8.52 6.98 -30.40
N VAL A 14 -8.77 5.70 -30.14
CA VAL A 14 -9.07 5.20 -28.80
C VAL A 14 -7.81 5.33 -27.96
N SER A 15 -7.76 6.36 -27.12
CA SER A 15 -6.76 6.43 -26.05
C SER A 15 -6.99 5.23 -25.14
N ALA A 16 -6.04 4.29 -25.14
CA ALA A 16 -6.03 3.19 -24.19
C ALA A 16 -6.07 3.78 -22.78
N GLY A 17 -7.17 3.52 -22.06
CA GLY A 17 -7.34 3.92 -20.68
C GLY A 17 -6.17 3.38 -19.86
N GLN A 18 -5.60 4.25 -19.02
CA GLN A 18 -4.59 3.87 -18.06
C GLN A 18 -5.14 2.71 -17.22
N LEU A 19 -4.48 1.55 -17.31
CA LEU A 19 -4.75 0.43 -16.42
C LEU A 19 -4.54 0.94 -15.00
N ALA A 20 -5.62 1.02 -14.22
CA ALA A 20 -5.52 1.26 -12.79
C ALA A 20 -4.62 0.17 -12.20
N ALA A 21 -3.41 0.54 -11.79
CA ALA A 21 -2.58 -0.35 -10.99
C ALA A 21 -3.43 -0.79 -9.79
N ALA A 22 -3.62 -2.09 -9.64
CA ALA A 22 -4.32 -2.64 -8.47
C ALA A 22 -3.75 -1.97 -7.21
N PRO A 23 -4.59 -1.60 -6.23
CA PRO A 23 -4.11 -0.85 -5.08
C PRO A 23 -3.12 -1.74 -4.34
N ALA A 24 -1.83 -1.42 -4.43
CA ALA A 24 -0.75 -2.19 -3.84
C ALA A 24 -0.90 -2.42 -2.32
N PHE A 25 -1.84 -1.72 -1.69
CA PHE A 25 -2.30 -2.00 -0.35
C PHE A 25 -2.72 -3.46 -0.14
N GLN A 26 -3.35 -4.10 -1.14
CA GLN A 26 -3.78 -5.50 -1.08
C GLN A 26 -2.62 -6.49 -0.94
N GLN A 27 -1.39 -6.06 -1.22
CA GLN A 27 -0.20 -6.90 -1.12
C GLN A 27 0.49 -6.83 0.26
N ILE A 28 0.02 -5.97 1.17
CA ILE A 28 0.57 -5.90 2.52
C ILE A 28 -0.06 -7.00 3.36
N PRO A 29 0.73 -7.95 3.87
CA PRO A 29 0.17 -9.03 4.66
C PRO A 29 -0.20 -8.56 6.07
N LEU A 30 -1.13 -9.30 6.67
CA LEU A 30 -1.52 -9.14 8.07
C LEU A 30 -1.12 -10.39 8.87
N PRO A 31 -0.67 -10.21 10.12
CA PRO A 31 -0.47 -11.33 11.01
C PRO A 31 -1.81 -12.00 11.33
N ASN A 32 -1.79 -13.30 11.64
CA ASN A 32 -3.01 -14.09 11.86
C ASN A 32 -3.89 -13.58 13.02
N ASP A 33 -3.28 -12.88 13.99
CA ASP A 33 -3.94 -12.30 15.15
C ASP A 33 -4.35 -10.83 14.95
N ALA A 34 -4.23 -10.29 13.73
CA ALA A 34 -4.60 -8.91 13.44
C ALA A 34 -6.10 -8.67 13.71
N GLN A 35 -6.38 -7.69 14.56
CA GLN A 35 -7.72 -7.17 14.81
C GLN A 35 -7.85 -5.80 14.14
N GLU A 36 -8.44 -5.77 12.95
CA GLU A 36 -8.61 -4.53 12.18
C GLU A 36 -9.53 -3.54 12.91
N MET A 37 -9.07 -2.30 13.03
CA MET A 37 -9.83 -1.19 13.60
C MET A 37 -10.39 -0.27 12.51
N ALA A 38 -9.58 0.02 11.50
CA ALA A 38 -9.93 0.95 10.44
C ALA A 38 -9.13 0.66 9.18
N ARG A 39 -9.81 0.72 8.03
CA ARG A 39 -9.23 0.51 6.70
C ARG A 39 -9.77 1.55 5.72
N LEU A 40 -8.89 2.25 5.03
CA LEU A 40 -9.23 3.22 3.98
C LEU A 40 -8.32 2.97 2.78
N GLU A 41 -8.86 2.42 1.70
CA GLU A 41 -8.08 2.00 0.52
C GLU A 41 -8.59 2.55 -0.80
N THR A 42 -9.74 3.23 -0.78
CA THR A 42 -10.38 3.76 -1.99
C THR A 42 -9.68 5.02 -2.53
N LYS A 43 -8.76 5.60 -1.76
CA LYS A 43 -7.95 6.76 -2.13
C LYS A 43 -6.58 6.71 -1.46
N MET A 44 -5.62 7.42 -2.04
CA MET A 44 -4.29 7.57 -1.46
C MET A 44 -4.21 8.79 -0.52
N PRO A 45 -3.44 8.73 0.57
CA PRO A 45 -2.78 7.54 1.08
C PRO A 45 -3.78 6.50 1.57
N ALA A 46 -3.52 5.23 1.25
CA ALA A 46 -4.28 4.11 1.79
C ALA A 46 -3.74 3.78 3.19
N VAL A 47 -4.62 3.50 4.13
CA VAL A 47 -4.28 3.33 5.55
C VAL A 47 -5.03 2.15 6.16
N LEU A 48 -4.33 1.36 6.96
CA LEU A 48 -4.88 0.33 7.84
C LEU A 48 -4.35 0.53 9.25
N HIS A 49 -5.25 0.38 10.21
CA HIS A 49 -4.94 0.32 11.63
C HIS A 49 -5.48 -0.98 12.20
N TYR A 50 -4.65 -1.68 12.97
CA TYR A 50 -5.04 -2.92 13.63
C TYR A 50 -4.29 -3.12 14.96
N PHE A 51 -4.82 -4.00 15.81
CA PHE A 51 -4.11 -4.49 16.99
C PHE A 51 -3.56 -5.89 16.79
N SER A 52 -2.44 -6.20 17.44
CA SER A 52 -1.86 -7.54 17.49
C SER A 52 -1.28 -7.85 18.87
N GLN A 53 -1.32 -9.12 19.24
CA GLN A 53 -0.70 -9.68 20.44
C GLN A 53 0.77 -10.04 20.24
N GLN A 54 1.24 -10.09 18.99
CA GLN A 54 2.64 -10.36 18.67
C GLN A 54 3.58 -9.35 19.32
N THR A 55 4.82 -9.75 19.55
CA THR A 55 5.83 -8.82 20.06
C THR A 55 6.20 -7.77 19.00
N GLN A 56 6.72 -6.63 19.43
CA GLN A 56 7.22 -5.63 18.49
C GLN A 56 8.32 -6.22 17.58
N GLN A 57 9.14 -7.13 18.11
CA GLN A 57 10.20 -7.77 17.34
C GLN A 57 9.65 -8.76 16.30
N ASP A 58 8.62 -9.53 16.66
CA ASP A 58 7.99 -10.48 15.74
C ASP A 58 7.29 -9.74 14.58
N LEU A 59 6.59 -8.64 14.88
CA LEU A 59 5.97 -7.80 13.85
C LEU A 59 7.01 -7.14 12.94
N LEU A 60 8.14 -6.69 13.49
CA LEU A 60 9.27 -6.19 12.68
C LEU A 60 9.75 -7.28 11.70
N LEU A 61 10.03 -8.49 12.19
CA LEU A 61 10.50 -9.60 11.37
C LEU A 61 9.45 -10.03 10.33
N PHE A 62 8.18 -10.06 10.72
CA PHE A 62 7.06 -10.37 9.84
C PHE A 62 7.04 -9.43 8.63
N TYR A 63 7.13 -8.12 8.86
CA TYR A 63 7.12 -7.14 7.78
C TYR A 63 8.40 -7.15 6.94
N ILE A 64 9.57 -7.34 7.56
CA ILE A 64 10.84 -7.47 6.82
C ILE A 64 10.83 -8.71 5.92
N THR A 65 10.32 -9.84 6.43
CA THR A 65 10.22 -11.08 5.66
C THR A 65 9.30 -10.92 4.45
N ALA A 66 8.20 -10.18 4.60
CA ALA A 66 7.23 -9.99 3.53
C ALA A 66 7.61 -8.90 2.52
N LEU A 67 8.15 -7.78 3.00
CA LEU A 67 8.36 -6.57 2.21
C LEU A 67 9.82 -6.37 1.79
N GLY A 68 10.75 -7.17 2.34
CA GLY A 68 12.19 -7.02 2.19
C GLY A 68 12.81 -6.10 3.26
N GLU A 69 14.07 -5.73 3.08
CA GLU A 69 14.74 -4.80 4.00
C GLU A 69 14.17 -3.37 3.87
N PRO A 70 13.91 -2.68 4.99
CA PRO A 70 13.42 -1.31 4.97
C PRO A 70 14.52 -0.35 4.50
N ASN A 71 14.14 0.64 3.69
CA ASN A 71 15.05 1.73 3.31
C ASN A 71 15.41 2.61 4.50
N GLN A 72 14.53 2.69 5.50
CA GLN A 72 14.78 3.38 6.75
C GLN A 72 14.03 2.73 7.90
N GLN A 73 14.68 2.65 9.06
CA GLN A 73 14.06 2.30 10.32
C GLN A 73 14.27 3.44 11.33
N LYS A 74 13.21 3.79 12.07
CA LYS A 74 13.29 4.72 13.19
C LYS A 74 12.86 4.03 14.48
N THR A 75 13.62 4.29 15.54
CA THR A 75 13.28 3.87 16.90
C THR A 75 12.96 5.12 17.71
N LEU A 76 11.75 5.17 18.25
CA LEU A 76 11.28 6.18 19.18
C LEU A 76 10.97 5.48 20.51
N ALA A 77 10.78 6.24 21.59
CA ALA A 77 10.64 5.68 22.94
C ALA A 77 9.54 4.61 23.07
N THR A 78 8.44 4.75 22.33
CA THR A 78 7.26 3.87 22.41
C THR A 78 6.88 3.21 21.09
N GLN A 79 7.66 3.44 20.01
CA GLN A 79 7.31 2.97 18.68
C GLN A 79 8.53 2.67 17.81
N LYS A 80 8.35 1.71 16.91
CA LYS A 80 9.24 1.43 15.79
C LYS A 80 8.55 1.81 14.50
N GLN A 81 9.30 2.41 13.58
CA GLN A 81 8.79 2.78 12.27
C GLN A 81 9.67 2.17 11.19
N LEU A 82 9.07 1.45 10.24
CA LEU A 82 9.71 0.91 9.05
C LEU A 82 9.22 1.68 7.83
N TYR A 83 10.14 2.00 6.93
CA TYR A 83 9.86 2.66 5.66
C TYR A 83 10.41 1.82 4.52
N PHE A 84 9.54 1.46 3.57
CA PHE A 84 9.89 0.68 2.38
C PHE A 84 9.53 1.47 1.12
N PHE A 85 10.27 1.23 0.05
CA PHE A 85 9.98 1.71 -1.29
C PHE A 85 9.82 0.52 -2.25
N ARG A 86 8.63 0.39 -2.85
CA ARG A 86 8.26 -0.66 -3.80
C ARG A 86 7.45 -0.03 -4.92
N GLU A 87 7.76 -0.34 -6.17
CA GLU A 87 6.90 -0.04 -7.33
C GLU A 87 6.29 1.40 -7.32
N GLN A 88 7.14 2.41 -7.09
CA GLN A 88 6.75 3.85 -7.02
C GLN A 88 5.90 4.25 -5.81
N GLN A 89 5.86 3.42 -4.79
CA GLN A 89 5.11 3.69 -3.57
C GLN A 89 6.02 3.67 -2.35
N GLN A 90 5.59 4.45 -1.36
CA GLN A 90 6.16 4.44 -0.03
C GLN A 90 5.22 3.70 0.91
N ILE A 91 5.73 2.65 1.57
CA ILE A 91 5.03 1.92 2.61
C ILE A 91 5.64 2.34 3.94
N ARG A 92 4.81 2.82 4.86
CA ARG A 92 5.21 3.10 6.24
C ARG A 92 4.45 2.18 7.18
N VAL A 93 5.20 1.42 7.97
CA VAL A 93 4.66 0.61 9.07
C VAL A 93 5.08 1.26 10.39
N VAL A 94 4.12 1.56 11.25
CA VAL A 94 4.35 2.05 12.62
C VAL A 94 3.85 0.98 13.57
N ILE A 95 4.72 0.52 14.46
CA ILE A 95 4.40 -0.46 15.50
C ILE A 95 4.61 0.25 16.84
N ALA A 96 3.53 0.50 17.56
CA ALA A 96 3.56 1.09 18.89
C ALA A 96 3.06 0.08 19.93
N GLU A 97 3.56 0.15 21.15
CA GLU A 97 3.07 -0.69 22.24
C GLU A 97 2.13 0.09 23.16
N ARG A 98 0.96 -0.49 23.45
CA ARG A 98 -0.03 0.08 24.37
C ARG A 98 -0.74 -1.03 25.13
N ASN A 99 -0.68 -1.00 26.46
CA ASN A 99 -1.38 -1.93 27.35
C ASN A 99 -1.13 -3.42 27.03
N GLY A 100 0.09 -3.77 26.62
CA GLY A 100 0.47 -5.15 26.26
C GLY A 100 0.10 -5.57 24.83
N TRP A 101 -0.61 -4.72 24.08
CA TRP A 101 -0.92 -4.91 22.67
C TRP A 101 -0.04 -4.04 21.79
N ARG A 102 0.11 -4.44 20.52
CA ARG A 102 0.74 -3.60 19.49
C ARG A 102 -0.33 -2.93 18.67
N GLU A 103 -0.35 -1.61 18.71
CA GLU A 103 -1.10 -0.81 17.74
C GLU A 103 -0.22 -0.69 16.49
N VAL A 104 -0.72 -1.20 15.37
CA VAL A 104 0.01 -1.15 14.11
C VAL A 104 -0.75 -0.26 13.13
N SER A 105 -0.03 0.69 12.53
CA SER A 105 -0.52 1.49 11.42
C SER A 105 0.31 1.22 10.20
N VAL A 106 -0.35 0.85 9.11
CA VAL A 106 0.26 0.73 7.79
C VAL A 106 -0.31 1.80 6.87
N MET A 107 0.57 2.54 6.21
CA MET A 107 0.21 3.57 5.24
C MET A 107 0.94 3.31 3.93
N VAL A 108 0.22 3.33 2.82
CA VAL A 108 0.80 3.30 1.47
C VAL A 108 0.49 4.62 0.79
N GLN A 109 1.52 5.25 0.26
CA GLN A 109 1.42 6.49 -0.50
C GLN A 109 2.03 6.30 -1.90
N GLY A 110 1.38 6.83 -2.94
CA GLY A 110 2.01 6.98 -4.25
C GLY A 110 3.07 8.08 -4.18
N ARG A 111 4.16 7.91 -4.94
CA ARG A 111 5.10 9.01 -5.18
C ARG A 111 4.54 10.07 -6.10
#